data_AF-X0URZ7-F1
#
_entry.id   AF-X0URZ7-F1
#
_cell.length_a   1.000
_cell.length_b   1.000
_cell.length_c   1.000
_cell.angle_alpha   90.00
_cell.angle_beta   90.00
_cell.angle_gamma   90.00
#
_symmetry.space_group_name_H-M   'P 1'
#
loop_
_entity.id
_entity.type
_entity.pdbx_description
1 polymer ?
#
loop_
_entity_poly.entity_id
_entity_poly.type
_entity_poly.pdbx_seq_one_letter_code
_entity_poly.pdbx_strand_id
1 'polypeptide(L)'
;MKRKIGVYVCECGPNIAEKVDIDKVLSAVSSLDDVAVAERYKLLCSADGKKFLEEQIKKQGLTHLVVAACSPKQHEQTFMEVCENAGINPYLFQLANIREQCAWVTEDKDKATEKTIKLTKAAIRRVCYHSSLEKKEIEC
;
A
#
# COMPACT_ATOMS: atom_id res chain seq x y z
N MET A 1 -11.33 13.53 -12.07
CA MET A 1 -10.09 13.90 -11.33
C MET A 1 -8.94 13.07 -11.86
N LYS A 2 -7.76 13.67 -12.06
CA LYS A 2 -6.54 12.91 -12.34
C LYS A 2 -6.15 12.14 -11.08
N ARG A 3 -5.97 10.82 -11.19
CA ARG A 3 -5.56 9.98 -10.06
C ARG A 3 -4.11 10.32 -9.71
N LYS A 4 -3.84 10.37 -8.41
CA LYS A 4 -2.51 10.62 -7.84
C LYS A 4 -2.29 9.58 -6.76
N ILE A 5 -1.76 8.42 -7.16
CA ILE A 5 -1.62 7.24 -6.32
C ILE A 5 -0.26 7.30 -5.61
N GLY A 6 -0.27 7.21 -4.27
CA GLY A 6 0.95 6.91 -3.52
C GLY A 6 1.06 5.42 -3.25
N VAL A 7 2.23 4.86 -3.54
CA VAL A 7 2.52 3.44 -3.34
C VAL A 7 3.57 3.30 -2.24
N TYR A 8 3.25 2.62 -1.15
CA TYR A 8 4.17 2.44 -0.03
C TYR A 8 4.42 0.97 0.24
N VAL A 9 5.69 0.57 0.19
CA VAL A 9 6.11 -0.82 0.44
C VAL A 9 6.66 -0.94 1.86
N CYS A 10 6.05 -1.80 2.67
CA CYS A 10 6.53 -2.07 4.02
C CYS A 10 7.72 -3.04 3.99
N GLU A 11 8.81 -2.72 4.70
CA GLU A 11 9.95 -3.63 4.85
C GLU A 11 9.65 -4.75 5.85
N CYS A 12 8.87 -4.46 6.90
CA CYS A 12 8.48 -5.39 7.96
C CYS A 12 9.66 -6.19 8.56
N GLY A 13 10.83 -5.55 8.66
CA GLY A 13 12.08 -6.18 9.08
C GLY A 13 12.44 -7.39 8.19
N PRO A 14 12.84 -8.53 8.77
CA PRO A 14 13.26 -9.70 7.98
C PRO A 14 12.09 -10.36 7.23
N ASN A 15 10.84 -10.03 7.56
CA ASN A 15 9.67 -10.71 6.99
C ASN A 15 9.45 -10.42 5.51
N ILE A 16 9.82 -9.22 5.04
CA ILE A 16 9.67 -8.85 3.62
C ILE A 16 11.04 -8.45 3.05
N ALA A 17 11.80 -7.58 3.73
CA ALA A 17 13.04 -7.01 3.16
C ALA A 17 14.13 -8.06 2.84
N GLU A 18 14.21 -9.16 3.58
CA GLU A 18 15.18 -10.23 3.26
C GLU A 18 14.73 -11.08 2.07
N LYS A 19 13.42 -11.28 1.90
CA LYS A 19 12.79 -12.19 0.93
C LYS A 19 12.42 -11.52 -0.39
N VAL A 20 12.34 -10.20 -0.42
CA VAL A 20 11.89 -9.43 -1.59
C VAL A 20 12.87 -8.28 -1.84
N ASP A 21 13.28 -8.12 -3.10
CA ASP A 21 14.03 -6.95 -3.54
C ASP A 21 13.08 -5.76 -3.72
N ILE A 22 12.97 -4.95 -2.67
CA ILE A 22 12.06 -3.81 -2.64
C ILE A 22 12.49 -2.72 -3.63
N ASP A 23 13.78 -2.57 -3.91
CA ASP A 23 14.26 -1.54 -4.85
C ASP A 23 13.81 -1.87 -6.29
N LYS A 24 13.84 -3.15 -6.67
CA LYS A 24 13.23 -3.61 -7.93
C LYS A 24 11.72 -3.37 -7.96
N VAL A 25 11.02 -3.60 -6.83
CA VAL A 25 9.57 -3.37 -6.73
C VAL A 25 9.24 -1.89 -6.96
N LEU A 26 9.92 -0.99 -6.25
CA LEU A 26 9.74 0.45 -6.37
C LEU A 26 10.00 0.92 -7.80
N SER A 27 11.14 0.53 -8.37
CA SER A 27 11.51 0.87 -9.76
C SER A 27 10.44 0.43 -10.77
N ALA A 28 9.85 -0.75 -10.58
CA ALA A 28 8.86 -1.31 -11.49
C ALA A 28 7.48 -0.65 -11.40
N VAL A 29 7.14 0.01 -10.29
CA VAL A 29 5.83 0.66 -10.10
C VAL A 29 5.89 2.18 -10.26
N SER A 30 7.05 2.81 -10.02
CA SER A 30 7.25 4.25 -10.25
C SER A 30 7.08 4.67 -11.70
N SER A 31 7.22 3.75 -12.66
CA SER A 31 7.08 4.03 -14.09
C SER A 31 5.62 4.03 -14.59
N LEU A 32 4.63 3.88 -13.71
CA LEU A 32 3.22 3.80 -14.08
C LEU A 32 2.55 5.18 -14.03
N ASP A 33 1.78 5.55 -15.04
CA ASP A 33 1.25 6.90 -15.25
C ASP A 33 0.45 7.49 -14.06
N ASP A 34 -0.30 6.66 -13.34
CA ASP A 34 -1.13 7.09 -12.20
C ASP A 34 -0.36 7.14 -10.86
N VAL A 35 0.88 6.63 -10.82
CA VAL A 35 1.73 6.58 -9.61
C VAL A 35 2.50 7.88 -9.48
N ALA A 36 2.22 8.62 -8.41
CA ALA A 36 2.87 9.90 -8.13
C ALA A 36 4.10 9.79 -7.25
N VAL A 37 4.12 8.79 -6.38
CA VAL A 37 5.22 8.49 -5.47
C VAL A 37 5.22 7.00 -5.18
N ALA A 38 6.41 6.40 -5.15
CA ALA A 38 6.59 5.05 -4.65
C ALA A 38 7.78 5.02 -3.70
N GLU A 39 7.55 4.66 -2.43
CA GLU A 39 8.56 4.69 -1.38
C GLU A 39 8.47 3.46 -0.48
N ARG A 40 9.58 3.12 0.18
CA ARG A 40 9.62 2.09 1.22
C ARG A 40 9.67 2.72 2.60
N TYR A 41 9.12 2.02 3.59
CA TYR A 41 9.24 2.39 4.99
C TYR A 41 9.38 1.15 5.87
N LYS A 42 10.13 1.29 6.97
CA LYS A 42 10.50 0.17 7.85
C LYS A 42 9.29 -0.60 8.38
N LEU A 43 8.35 0.11 9.00
CA LEU A 43 7.16 -0.46 9.59
C LEU A 43 5.99 0.51 9.46
N LEU A 44 5.14 0.32 8.46
CA LEU A 44 4.04 1.25 8.15
C LEU A 44 2.91 1.24 9.19
N CYS A 45 2.68 0.13 9.90
CA CYS A 45 1.62 0.05 10.91
C CYS A 45 2.00 0.65 12.28
N SER A 46 3.26 1.02 12.49
CA SER A 46 3.70 1.66 13.74
C SER A 46 3.13 3.08 13.86
N ALA A 47 3.18 3.66 15.07
CA ALA A 47 2.76 5.05 15.27
C ALA A 47 3.49 6.03 14.33
N ASP A 48 4.80 5.85 14.17
CA ASP A 48 5.61 6.68 13.28
C ASP A 48 5.32 6.40 11.80
N GLY A 49 5.07 5.13 11.43
CA GLY A 49 4.69 4.75 10.07
C GLY A 49 3.35 5.34 9.65
N LYS A 50 2.37 5.35 10.57
CA LYS A 50 1.07 5.99 10.35
C LYS A 50 1.20 7.50 10.15
N LYS A 51 1.93 8.19 11.05
CA LYS A 51 2.22 9.63 10.90
C LYS A 51 2.94 9.95 9.59
N PHE A 52 3.96 9.16 9.24
CA PHE A 52 4.68 9.28 7.98
C PHE A 52 3.72 9.19 6.78
N LEU A 53 2.82 8.19 6.74
CA LEU A 53 1.86 8.07 5.66
C LEU A 53 0.90 9.27 5.60
N GLU A 54 0.35 9.70 6.73
CA GLU A 54 -0.54 10.88 6.79
C GLU A 54 0.15 12.14 6.24
N GLU A 55 1.40 12.37 6.62
CA GLU A 55 2.22 13.48 6.14
C GLU A 55 2.48 13.37 4.64
N GLN A 56 2.83 12.19 4.13
CA GLN A 56 3.07 12.02 2.70
C GLN A 56 1.81 12.20 1.86
N ILE A 57 0.67 11.68 2.32
CA ILE A 57 -0.63 11.87 1.65
C ILE A 57 -0.93 13.36 1.50
N LYS A 58 -0.77 14.14 2.57
CA LYS A 58 -1.01 15.59 2.56
C LYS A 58 0.03 16.33 1.70
N LYS A 59 1.31 16.08 1.92
CA LYS A 59 2.44 16.74 1.24
C LYS A 59 2.41 16.54 -0.26
N GLN A 60 2.11 15.33 -0.70
CA GLN A 60 2.07 14.98 -2.12
C GLN A 60 0.70 15.25 -2.74
N GLY A 61 -0.33 15.62 -1.95
CA GLY A 61 -1.70 15.81 -2.42
C GLY A 61 -2.25 14.53 -3.07
N LEU A 62 -2.02 13.38 -2.44
CA LEU A 62 -2.46 12.09 -2.95
C LEU A 62 -3.99 12.01 -2.93
N THR A 63 -4.54 11.26 -3.89
CA THR A 63 -5.99 10.99 -3.96
C THR A 63 -6.32 9.55 -3.67
N HIS A 64 -5.35 8.65 -3.85
CA HIS A 64 -5.48 7.21 -3.64
C HIS A 64 -4.22 6.69 -2.97
N LEU A 65 -4.36 5.63 -2.19
CA LEU A 65 -3.26 5.00 -1.47
C LEU A 65 -3.18 3.50 -1.82
N VAL A 66 -1.97 3.03 -2.13
CA VAL A 66 -1.66 1.60 -2.16
C VAL A 66 -0.59 1.32 -1.12
N VAL A 67 -0.86 0.36 -0.26
CA VAL A 67 0.16 -0.14 0.67
C VAL A 67 0.47 -1.59 0.29
N ALA A 68 1.73 -1.92 0.07
CA ALA A 68 2.19 -3.29 -0.14
C ALA A 68 2.85 -3.80 1.15
N ALA A 69 2.12 -4.63 1.90
CA ALA A 69 2.54 -5.08 3.23
C ALA A 69 1.92 -6.44 3.60
N CYS A 70 1.32 -6.51 4.79
CA CYS A 70 0.63 -7.67 5.35
C CYS A 70 -0.81 -7.83 4.84
N SER A 71 -1.53 -8.77 5.46
CA SER A 71 -2.92 -9.06 5.17
C SER A 71 -3.89 -7.92 5.50
N PRO A 72 -4.92 -7.69 4.66
CA PRO A 72 -6.01 -6.77 4.98
C PRO A 72 -6.79 -7.19 6.22
N LYS A 73 -6.83 -8.50 6.52
CA LYS A 73 -7.42 -9.00 7.77
C LYS A 73 -6.76 -8.43 9.03
N GLN A 74 -5.53 -7.92 8.94
CA GLN A 74 -4.79 -7.39 10.09
C GLN A 74 -4.81 -5.86 10.15
N HIS A 75 -4.49 -5.19 9.04
CA HIS A 75 -4.22 -3.75 9.06
C HIS A 75 -5.00 -2.95 8.01
N GLU A 76 -6.04 -3.50 7.40
CA GLU A 76 -6.92 -2.72 6.50
C GLU A 76 -7.54 -1.54 7.24
N GLN A 77 -8.20 -1.78 8.38
CA GLN A 77 -8.79 -0.71 9.18
C GLN A 77 -7.76 0.32 9.63
N THR A 78 -6.56 -0.12 10.01
CA THR A 78 -5.46 0.78 10.41
C THR A 78 -5.08 1.77 9.30
N PHE A 79 -4.99 1.31 8.05
CA PHE A 79 -4.64 2.18 6.93
C PHE A 79 -5.84 2.98 6.40
N MET A 80 -7.07 2.49 6.59
CA MET A 80 -8.28 3.28 6.37
C MET A 80 -8.34 4.48 7.32
N GLU A 81 -8.04 4.30 8.61
CA GLU A 81 -7.96 5.39 9.59
C GLU A 81 -6.89 6.43 9.20
N VAL A 82 -5.73 5.97 8.73
CA VAL A 82 -4.67 6.87 8.18
C VAL A 82 -5.19 7.69 7.00
N CYS A 83 -5.92 7.06 6.08
CA CYS A 83 -6.53 7.76 4.94
C CYS A 83 -7.51 8.85 5.40
N GLU A 84 -8.39 8.51 6.34
CA GLU A 84 -9.37 9.43 6.91
C GLU A 84 -8.71 10.62 7.62
N ASN A 85 -7.72 10.37 8.49
CA ASN A 85 -6.92 11.40 9.16
C ASN A 85 -6.14 12.29 8.17
N ALA A 86 -5.81 11.73 7.01
CA ALA A 86 -5.13 12.43 5.94
C ALA A 86 -6.07 13.24 5.03
N GLY A 87 -7.38 13.10 5.19
CA GLY A 87 -8.40 13.80 4.40
C GLY A 87 -8.72 13.15 3.06
N ILE A 88 -8.35 11.88 2.85
CA ILE A 88 -8.77 11.10 1.68
C ILE A 88 -9.80 10.04 2.11
N ASN A 89 -10.77 9.76 1.24
CA ASN A 89 -11.79 8.78 1.56
C ASN A 89 -11.15 7.39 1.79
N PRO A 90 -11.47 6.70 2.90
CA PRO A 90 -10.81 5.45 3.29
C PRO A 90 -11.04 4.29 2.31
N TYR A 91 -12.02 4.40 1.41
CA TYR A 91 -12.29 3.40 0.37
C TYR A 91 -11.50 3.67 -0.94
N LEU A 92 -10.77 4.78 -1.04
CA LEU A 92 -9.81 5.06 -2.13
C LEU A 92 -8.42 4.48 -1.83
N PHE A 93 -8.39 3.42 -1.03
CA PHE A 93 -7.20 2.72 -0.58
C PHE A 93 -7.24 1.25 -0.99
N GLN A 94 -6.07 0.66 -1.25
CA GLN A 94 -5.91 -0.78 -1.47
C GLN A 94 -4.67 -1.32 -0.77
N LEU A 95 -4.83 -2.39 0.01
CA LEU A 95 -3.73 -3.16 0.57
C LEU A 95 -3.36 -4.33 -0.36
N ALA A 96 -2.08 -4.45 -0.70
CA ALA A 96 -1.51 -5.61 -1.38
C ALA A 96 -0.80 -6.49 -0.33
N ASN A 97 -1.26 -7.74 -0.18
CA ASN A 97 -0.62 -8.69 0.72
C ASN A 97 0.61 -9.29 0.04
N ILE A 98 1.79 -8.82 0.44
CA ILE A 98 3.09 -9.29 -0.04
C ILE A 98 3.88 -10.04 1.05
N ARG A 99 3.34 -10.13 2.27
CA ARG A 99 3.96 -10.90 3.37
C ARG A 99 3.44 -12.33 3.40
N GLU A 100 2.20 -12.54 3.84
CA GLU A 100 1.64 -13.88 4.01
C GLU A 100 1.42 -14.58 2.66
N GLN A 101 1.05 -13.82 1.62
CA GLN A 101 0.77 -14.38 0.29
C GLN A 101 1.98 -14.40 -0.66
N CYS A 102 3.13 -13.87 -0.25
CA CYS A 102 4.32 -13.82 -1.08
C CYS A 102 5.59 -14.15 -0.31
N ALA A 103 6.12 -13.23 0.51
CA ALA A 103 7.43 -13.38 1.14
C ALA A 103 7.57 -14.62 2.04
N TRP A 104 6.51 -14.99 2.78
CA TRP A 104 6.53 -16.16 3.68
C TRP A 104 6.37 -17.51 2.96
N VAL A 105 5.78 -17.51 1.76
CA VAL A 105 5.40 -18.74 1.04
C VAL A 105 6.18 -18.95 -0.25
N THR A 106 7.16 -18.09 -0.53
CA THR A 106 8.00 -18.16 -1.73
C THR A 106 9.46 -18.16 -1.30
N GLU A 107 10.13 -19.31 -1.45
CA GLU A 107 11.51 -19.48 -0.99
C GLU A 107 12.52 -18.68 -1.83
N ASP A 108 12.31 -18.69 -3.15
CA ASP A 108 13.16 -18.01 -4.13
C ASP A 108 12.90 -16.50 -4.12
N LYS A 109 13.96 -15.72 -3.86
CA LYS A 109 13.89 -14.26 -3.71
C LYS A 109 13.50 -13.54 -5.01
N ASP A 110 13.98 -14.01 -6.16
CA ASP A 110 13.65 -13.37 -7.44
C ASP A 110 12.19 -13.64 -7.81
N LYS A 111 11.70 -14.88 -7.60
CA LYS A 111 10.28 -15.22 -7.77
C LYS A 111 9.38 -14.45 -6.80
N ALA A 112 9.80 -14.30 -5.54
CA ALA A 112 9.07 -13.50 -4.55
C ALA A 112 9.02 -12.01 -4.96
N THR A 113 10.11 -11.50 -5.52
CA THR A 113 10.19 -10.14 -6.06
C THR A 113 9.25 -9.94 -7.25
N GLU A 114 9.31 -10.82 -8.25
CA GLU A 114 8.41 -10.75 -9.41
C GLU A 114 6.94 -10.85 -9.01
N LYS A 115 6.61 -11.75 -8.07
CA LYS A 115 5.26 -11.90 -7.53
C LYS A 115 4.82 -10.64 -6.79
N THR A 116 5.71 -10.04 -6.00
CA THR A 116 5.44 -8.77 -5.32
C THR A 116 5.16 -7.66 -6.32
N ILE A 117 5.96 -7.53 -7.39
CA ILE A 117 5.70 -6.56 -8.47
C ILE A 117 4.31 -6.78 -9.06
N LYS A 118 3.95 -8.03 -9.40
CA LYS A 118 2.65 -8.36 -9.98
C LYS A 118 1.49 -8.00 -9.04
N LEU A 119 1.60 -8.34 -7.75
CA LEU A 119 0.59 -8.04 -6.74
C LEU A 119 0.42 -6.53 -6.54
N THR A 120 1.52 -5.78 -6.44
CA THR A 120 1.48 -4.33 -6.28
C THR A 120 0.91 -3.65 -7.53
N LYS A 121 1.30 -4.08 -8.74
CA LYS A 121 0.71 -3.58 -9.99
C LYS A 121 -0.79 -3.86 -10.09
N ALA A 122 -1.23 -5.05 -9.67
CA ALA A 122 -2.64 -5.39 -9.62
C ALA A 122 -3.41 -4.51 -8.62
N ALA A 123 -2.84 -4.23 -7.44
CA ALA A 123 -3.43 -3.33 -6.45
C ALA A 123 -3.54 -1.89 -6.97
N ILE A 124 -2.48 -1.37 -7.61
CA ILE A 124 -2.50 -0.06 -8.28
C ILE A 124 -3.61 -0.03 -9.34
N ARG A 125 -3.69 -1.04 -10.20
CA ARG A 125 -4.74 -1.07 -11.23
C ARG A 125 -6.14 -1.15 -10.63
N ARG A 126 -6.32 -1.89 -9.53
CA ARG A 126 -7.60 -2.06 -8.84
C ARG A 126 -8.07 -0.75 -8.20
N VAL A 127 -7.18 -0.06 -7.49
CA VAL A 127 -7.53 1.19 -6.79
C VAL A 127 -8.01 2.28 -7.76
N CYS A 128 -7.56 2.24 -9.03
CA CYS A 128 -8.05 3.15 -10.07
C CYS A 128 -9.56 3.08 -10.34
N TYR A 129 -10.22 1.98 -9.96
CA TYR A 129 -11.66 1.75 -10.11
C TYR A 129 -12.43 1.92 -8.80
N HIS A 130 -11.76 2.26 -7.70
CA HIS A 130 -12.45 2.56 -6.46
C HIS A 130 -13.22 3.87 -6.59
N SER A 131 -14.35 3.95 -5.88
CA SER A 131 -15.15 5.16 -5.72
C SER A 131 -15.25 5.48 -4.24
N SER A 132 -15.35 6.76 -3.90
CA SER A 132 -15.63 7.17 -2.52
C SER A 132 -16.93 6.52 -2.04
N LEU A 133 -16.88 5.91 -0.85
CA LEU A 133 -18.05 5.34 -0.19
C LEU A 133 -18.26 5.99 1.17
N GLU A 134 -19.48 5.86 1.69
CA GLU A 134 -19.88 6.31 3.01
C GLU A 134 -20.13 5.08 3.89
N LYS A 135 -19.68 5.14 5.14
CA LYS A 135 -19.97 4.10 6.13
C LYS A 135 -21.46 4.20 6.48
N LYS A 136 -22.19 3.11 6.27
CA LYS A 136 -23.59 3.03 6.68
C LYS A 136 -23.67 2.65 8.15
N GLU A 137 -24.47 3.39 8.91
CA GLU A 137 -24.88 3.00 10.24
C GLU A 137 -26.17 2.20 10.13
N ILE A 138 -26.28 1.12 10.90
CA ILE A 138 -27.50 0.34 11.04
C ILE A 138 -28.02 0.64 12.43
N GLU A 139 -29.23 1.17 12.51
CA GLU A 139 -29.95 1.28 13.78
C GLU A 139 -30.33 -0.14 14.23
N CYS A 140 -29.78 -0.55 15.37
CA CYS A 140 -30.11 -1.81 16.06
C CYS A 140 -31.03 -1.53 17.24
#